data_AF-A0A182U673-F1
#
_entry.id   AF-A0A182U673-F1
#
_cell.length_a   1.000
_cell.length_b   1.000
_cell.length_c   1.000
_cell.angle_alpha   90.00
_cell.angle_beta   90.00
_cell.angle_gamma   90.00
#
_symmetry.space_group_name_H-M   'P 1'
#
loop_
_entity.id
_entity.type
_entity.pdbx_description
1 polymer ?
#
loop_
_entity_poly.entity_id
_entity_poly.type
_entity_poly.pdbx_seq_one_letter_code
_entity_poly.pdbx_strand_id
1 'polypeptide(L)'
;MGVWSACTVLLIPLLCGLSHGSPDLGLDISIDFVTRNNPNIQSAAGMVSITTSDLQGAIGGYQLAKLNGATNLIVSGEALISLVGNITVNVNDVLRNISFVSSNKQTAPSCMFGSMNATMDRAFASLDQASTLIMSIQTSTSSQNTGALTSWVMMIQTAMTDISNYLDQLYKGVAAIVASGQPLTQFTIQENINQAVLFNLAGAISVVTTAEKGLTTTVRAIRSSFEQSGNILNSYSNDLNNALNSVNNTQRDYYNQVVGRISSYQGKISWEFGWGVTDIKNTLSRVNNFVFDQDTSQAAQQLNISIGVTNTAIQSNSVIIQSSMQSQMTQIFTGAEAFVQTNVKALLPVIDNSLFGLAATMSEGGAFASNCNIKYGGAIKNLENNMRDGLQKCFNDYANTGYTDSFVSEYNMVIREQTRTISNRINFCLNLGSNSSPKVIKLGIAACLAETVALSEALMKDVSIQSKLVVAMINLESLAMVQRVESCAAILNHGLVAKAAKLDQLLATCQTTNQ
;
A
#
# COMPACT_ATOMS: atom_id res chain seq x y z
N MET A 1 -5.74 30.15 39.26
CA MET A 1 -4.80 30.26 40.40
C MET A 1 -5.29 31.37 41.32
N GLY A 2 -5.49 31.08 42.61
CA GLY A 2 -5.81 32.08 43.64
C GLY A 2 -6.87 31.64 44.66
N VAL A 3 -6.47 31.59 45.93
CA VAL A 3 -7.30 31.52 47.18
C VAL A 3 -7.83 30.15 47.67
N TRP A 4 -7.23 29.01 47.28
CA TRP A 4 -7.55 27.69 47.90
C TRP A 4 -6.33 26.94 48.47
N SER A 5 -5.20 27.63 48.68
CA SER A 5 -3.93 26.99 49.05
C SER A 5 -3.48 27.22 50.51
N ALA A 6 -4.12 28.11 51.27
CA ALA A 6 -3.56 28.52 52.57
C ALA A 6 -4.19 27.85 53.80
N CYS A 7 -5.46 27.42 53.76
CA CYS A 7 -6.09 26.73 54.90
C CYS A 7 -5.94 25.20 54.87
N THR A 8 -5.55 24.63 53.73
CA THR A 8 -5.51 23.18 53.49
C THR A 8 -4.23 22.51 54.01
N VAL A 9 -3.14 23.26 54.19
CA VAL A 9 -1.81 22.69 54.48
C VAL A 9 -1.55 22.48 55.99
N LEU A 10 -2.27 23.18 56.88
CA LEU A 10 -2.05 23.08 58.33
C LEU A 10 -3.04 22.17 59.07
N LEU A 11 -4.11 21.68 58.42
CA LEU A 11 -5.12 20.81 59.05
C LEU A 11 -4.97 19.32 58.73
N ILE A 12 -4.29 18.97 57.63
CA ILE A 12 -4.10 17.58 57.19
C ILE A 12 -3.16 16.77 58.13
N PRO A 13 -2.06 17.32 58.67
CA PRO A 13 -1.21 16.57 59.61
C PRO A 13 -1.85 16.39 61.00
N LEU A 14 -2.74 17.30 61.41
CA LEU A 14 -3.42 17.25 62.72
C LEU A 14 -4.56 16.22 62.74
N LEU A 15 -5.20 15.93 61.60
CA LEU A 15 -6.24 14.90 61.48
C LEU A 15 -5.69 13.48 61.28
N CYS A 16 -4.48 13.34 60.74
CA CYS A 16 -3.81 12.05 60.60
C CYS A 16 -3.01 11.63 61.84
N GLY A 17 -2.83 12.52 62.84
CA GLY A 17 -2.05 12.27 64.06
C GLY A 17 -2.77 11.48 65.15
N LEU A 18 -4.07 11.21 65.01
CA LEU A 18 -4.84 10.38 65.96
C LEU A 18 -4.75 8.90 65.57
N SER A 19 -3.52 8.38 65.54
CA SER A 19 -3.29 6.94 65.46
C SER A 19 -3.30 6.36 66.89
N HIS A 20 -4.06 5.29 67.10
CA HIS A 20 -4.19 4.52 68.35
C HIS A 20 -5.23 5.04 69.37
N GLY A 21 -6.49 4.85 68.99
CA GLY A 21 -7.64 4.82 69.86
C GLY A 21 -8.85 4.69 68.94
N SER A 22 -9.67 3.66 69.10
CA SER A 22 -10.96 3.57 68.39
C SER A 22 -11.76 4.83 68.70
N PRO A 23 -11.89 5.81 67.79
CA PRO A 23 -12.76 6.94 68.02
C PRO A 23 -14.08 6.50 67.42
N ASP A 24 -14.74 5.63 68.17
CA ASP A 24 -16.17 5.59 68.23
C ASP A 24 -16.68 7.04 68.14
N LEU A 25 -17.41 7.38 67.08
CA LEU A 25 -18.16 8.64 67.02
C LEU A 25 -19.31 8.63 68.06
N GLY A 26 -19.32 7.70 69.03
CA GLY A 26 -20.38 7.56 70.03
C GLY A 26 -21.75 7.39 69.36
N LEU A 27 -21.78 6.74 68.19
CA LEU A 27 -22.96 6.65 67.32
C LEU A 27 -23.75 5.39 67.64
N ASP A 28 -24.56 5.41 68.70
CA ASP A 28 -25.59 4.38 68.88
C ASP A 28 -26.83 4.72 68.04
N ILE A 29 -26.66 4.57 66.72
CA ILE A 29 -27.76 4.64 65.75
C ILE A 29 -28.22 3.20 65.49
N SER A 30 -29.51 2.92 65.69
CA SER A 30 -30.05 1.59 65.45
C SER A 30 -29.73 1.10 64.03
N ILE A 31 -29.33 -0.17 63.91
CA ILE A 31 -29.03 -0.84 62.63
C ILE A 31 -30.18 -0.66 61.64
N ASP A 32 -31.42 -0.65 62.12
CA ASP A 32 -32.64 -0.45 61.32
C ASP A 32 -32.71 0.95 60.66
N PHE A 33 -32.23 2.01 61.32
CA PHE A 33 -32.20 3.38 60.77
C PHE A 33 -31.11 3.54 59.71
N VAL A 34 -29.93 2.95 59.94
CA VAL A 34 -28.81 2.88 58.98
C VAL A 34 -29.18 2.05 57.74
N THR A 35 -30.11 1.10 57.89
CA THR A 35 -30.59 0.25 56.79
C THR A 35 -31.78 0.89 56.04
N ARG A 36 -32.67 1.62 56.72
CA ARG A 36 -33.83 2.33 56.12
C ARG A 36 -33.49 3.64 55.39
N ASN A 37 -32.43 4.35 55.78
CA ASN A 37 -31.98 5.58 55.10
C ASN A 37 -30.87 5.34 54.05
N ASN A 38 -30.40 4.11 53.91
CA ASN A 38 -29.36 3.72 52.96
C ASN A 38 -29.82 2.75 51.85
N PRO A 39 -31.12 2.56 51.54
CA PRO A 39 -31.48 1.69 50.45
C PRO A 39 -31.15 2.42 49.15
N ASN A 40 -30.27 1.80 48.36
CA ASN A 40 -29.99 2.02 46.94
C ASN A 40 -28.60 2.57 46.59
N ILE A 41 -27.83 3.19 47.48
CA ILE A 41 -26.45 3.65 47.13
C ILE A 41 -25.50 2.47 47.00
N GLN A 42 -25.42 1.60 48.01
CA GLN A 42 -24.55 0.42 48.00
C GLN A 42 -24.94 -0.58 46.89
N SER A 43 -26.25 -0.78 46.67
CA SER A 43 -26.76 -1.64 45.60
C SER A 43 -26.46 -1.07 44.22
N ALA A 44 -26.66 0.24 44.00
CA ALA A 44 -26.30 0.90 42.75
C ALA A 44 -24.79 0.86 42.51
N ALA A 45 -23.97 1.13 43.53
CA ALA A 45 -22.52 1.12 43.41
C ALA A 45 -21.93 -0.28 43.21
N GLY A 46 -22.58 -1.33 43.73
CA GLY A 46 -22.22 -2.73 43.45
C GLY A 46 -22.42 -3.13 41.98
N MET A 47 -23.44 -2.59 41.32
CA MET A 47 -23.70 -2.84 39.88
C MET A 47 -22.69 -2.16 38.95
N VAL A 48 -22.07 -1.07 39.40
CA VAL A 48 -21.01 -0.36 38.65
C VAL A 48 -19.84 -1.28 38.40
N SER A 49 -19.31 -1.96 39.42
CA SER A 49 -18.09 -2.77 39.26
C SER A 49 -18.23 -3.91 38.24
N ILE A 50 -19.43 -4.47 38.09
CA ILE A 50 -19.73 -5.50 37.08
C ILE A 50 -19.76 -4.85 35.69
N THR A 51 -20.49 -3.74 35.56
CA THR A 51 -20.66 -3.01 34.30
C THR A 51 -19.33 -2.47 33.77
N THR A 52 -18.49 -1.92 34.64
CA THR A 52 -17.17 -1.41 34.26
C THR A 52 -16.24 -2.54 33.81
N SER A 53 -16.32 -3.71 34.43
CA SER A 53 -15.58 -4.90 33.99
C SER A 53 -16.00 -5.33 32.58
N ASP A 54 -17.30 -5.29 32.27
CA ASP A 54 -17.82 -5.61 30.93
C ASP A 54 -17.36 -4.60 29.87
N LEU A 55 -17.30 -3.31 30.24
CA LEU A 55 -16.81 -2.23 29.40
C LEU A 55 -15.31 -2.35 29.12
N GLN A 56 -14.50 -2.65 30.14
CA GLN A 56 -13.07 -2.93 29.97
C GLN A 56 -12.84 -4.18 29.12
N GLY A 57 -13.64 -5.23 29.32
CA GLY A 57 -13.63 -6.44 28.51
C GLY A 57 -13.98 -6.19 27.04
N ALA A 58 -14.79 -5.17 26.72
CA ALA A 58 -15.15 -4.83 25.35
C ALA A 58 -13.95 -4.45 24.47
N ILE A 59 -12.89 -3.87 25.06
CA ILE A 59 -11.63 -3.52 24.37
C ILE A 59 -10.50 -4.53 24.61
N GLY A 60 -10.73 -5.59 25.41
CA GLY A 60 -9.71 -6.56 25.76
C GLY A 60 -9.13 -7.27 24.52
N GLY A 61 -7.80 -7.29 24.42
CA GLY A 61 -7.06 -7.95 23.32
C GLY A 61 -7.20 -7.25 21.96
N TYR A 62 -7.74 -6.03 21.92
CA TYR A 62 -7.94 -5.30 20.68
C TYR A 62 -6.59 -4.86 20.08
N GLN A 63 -6.25 -5.40 18.91
CA GLN A 63 -5.07 -5.06 18.13
C GLN A 63 -5.44 -4.96 16.65
N LEU A 64 -5.11 -3.83 16.02
CA LEU A 64 -5.18 -3.68 14.57
C LEU A 64 -3.83 -4.02 13.94
N ALA A 65 -3.86 -4.80 12.85
CA ALA A 65 -2.65 -5.11 12.10
C ALA A 65 -2.03 -3.82 11.53
N LYS A 66 -0.74 -3.61 11.80
CA LYS A 66 0.03 -2.51 11.20
C LYS A 66 0.32 -2.88 9.74
N LEU A 67 -0.40 -2.26 8.81
CA LEU A 67 0.07 -2.12 7.44
C LEU A 67 0.85 -0.81 7.32
N ASN A 68 1.90 -0.81 6.50
CA ASN A 68 2.90 0.26 6.39
C ASN A 68 2.32 1.69 6.47
N GLY A 69 2.40 2.32 7.65
CA GLY A 69 1.98 3.71 7.90
C GLY A 69 0.99 3.88 9.05
N ALA A 70 0.78 5.13 9.48
CA ALA A 70 -0.27 5.49 10.44
C ALA A 70 -1.61 5.64 9.70
N THR A 71 -2.49 4.66 9.80
CA THR A 71 -3.87 4.76 9.28
C THR A 71 -4.76 5.50 10.28
N ASN A 72 -5.82 6.16 9.79
CA ASN A 72 -6.85 6.73 10.69
C ASN A 72 -7.47 5.64 11.58
N LEU A 73 -7.52 4.39 11.12
CA LEU A 73 -8.02 3.25 11.88
C LEU A 73 -7.17 2.95 13.13
N ILE A 74 -5.84 3.08 13.04
CA ILE A 74 -4.93 2.93 14.20
C ILE A 74 -5.19 4.05 15.21
N VAL A 75 -5.25 5.30 14.74
CA VAL A 75 -5.50 6.47 15.59
C VAL A 75 -6.86 6.38 16.29
N SER A 76 -7.91 5.99 15.55
CA SER A 76 -9.26 5.74 16.08
C SER A 76 -9.31 4.58 17.06
N GLY A 77 -8.56 3.51 16.80
CA GLY A 77 -8.45 2.35 17.69
C GLY A 77 -7.77 2.69 19.02
N GLU A 78 -6.67 3.43 18.97
CA GLU A 78 -5.98 3.95 20.16
C GLU A 78 -6.87 4.92 20.95
N ALA A 79 -7.57 5.83 20.25
CA ALA A 79 -8.52 6.74 20.88
C ALA A 79 -9.69 6.01 21.57
N LEU A 80 -10.19 4.91 20.98
CA LEU A 80 -11.22 4.06 21.59
C LEU A 80 -10.73 3.39 22.87
N ILE A 81 -9.50 2.85 22.87
CA ILE A 81 -8.86 2.27 24.06
C ILE A 81 -8.71 3.34 25.14
N SER A 82 -8.20 4.52 24.80
CA SER A 82 -8.01 5.63 25.73
C SER A 82 -9.32 6.14 26.31
N LEU A 83 -10.39 6.26 25.51
CA LEU A 83 -11.71 6.68 25.99
C LEU A 83 -12.27 5.71 27.02
N VAL A 84 -12.20 4.41 26.72
CA VAL A 84 -12.66 3.37 27.64
C VAL A 84 -11.78 3.29 28.88
N GLY A 85 -10.46 3.43 28.75
CA GLY A 85 -9.52 3.49 29.87
C GLY A 85 -9.82 4.66 30.81
N ASN A 86 -10.06 5.85 30.24
CA ASN A 86 -10.37 7.06 31.00
C ASN A 86 -11.63 6.91 31.85
N ILE A 87 -12.68 6.30 31.31
CA ILE A 87 -13.95 6.05 32.01
C ILE A 87 -13.78 4.92 33.04
N THR A 88 -13.27 3.76 32.61
CA THR A 88 -13.18 2.56 33.46
C THR A 88 -12.21 2.69 34.64
N VAL A 89 -11.22 3.58 34.54
CA VAL A 89 -10.30 3.89 35.63
C VAL A 89 -10.85 5.04 36.49
N ASN A 90 -11.03 6.24 35.94
CA ASN A 90 -11.24 7.42 36.78
C ASN A 90 -12.68 7.58 37.28
N VAL A 91 -13.69 7.27 36.46
CA VAL A 91 -15.11 7.37 36.89
C VAL A 91 -15.43 6.24 37.87
N ASN A 92 -14.95 5.03 37.59
CA ASN A 92 -15.15 3.88 38.48
C ASN A 92 -14.44 4.04 39.83
N ASP A 93 -13.27 4.67 39.89
CA ASP A 93 -12.59 4.95 41.16
C ASP A 93 -13.44 5.83 42.08
N VAL A 94 -14.13 6.84 41.52
CA VAL A 94 -15.08 7.67 42.29
C VAL A 94 -16.24 6.82 42.82
N LEU A 95 -16.84 5.99 41.97
CA LEU A 95 -17.98 5.15 42.34
C LEU A 95 -17.61 4.07 43.36
N ARG A 96 -16.40 3.49 43.26
CA ARG A 96 -15.83 2.56 44.25
C ARG A 96 -15.58 3.24 45.59
N ASN A 97 -15.07 4.47 45.59
CA ASN A 97 -14.89 5.23 46.82
C ASN A 97 -16.24 5.52 47.50
N ILE A 98 -17.27 5.90 46.74
CA ILE A 98 -18.63 6.07 47.27
C ILE A 98 -19.16 4.76 47.86
N SER A 99 -18.98 3.64 47.15
CA SER A 99 -19.36 2.30 47.63
C SER A 99 -18.66 1.92 48.93
N PHE A 100 -17.35 2.19 49.01
CA PHE A 100 -16.51 1.87 50.15
C PHE A 100 -16.87 2.72 51.37
N VAL A 101 -17.09 4.03 51.20
CA VAL A 101 -17.60 4.94 52.24
C VAL A 101 -18.99 4.48 52.70
N SER A 102 -19.88 4.13 51.77
CA SER A 102 -21.22 3.63 52.07
C SER A 102 -21.21 2.29 52.81
N SER A 103 -20.15 1.49 52.69
CA SER A 103 -20.03 0.17 53.33
C SER A 103 -19.39 0.24 54.72
N ASN A 104 -18.48 1.20 54.94
CA ASN A 104 -17.73 1.36 56.20
C ASN A 104 -18.35 2.42 57.13
N LYS A 105 -19.69 2.37 57.24
CA LYS A 105 -20.60 3.39 57.81
C LYS A 105 -20.24 3.93 59.22
N GLN A 106 -19.36 3.28 59.97
CA GLN A 106 -19.04 3.60 61.37
C GLN A 106 -17.61 4.11 61.59
N THR A 107 -16.72 4.05 60.59
CA THR A 107 -15.28 4.34 60.77
C THR A 107 -14.66 5.19 59.67
N ALA A 108 -15.45 5.73 58.73
CA ALA A 108 -14.93 6.51 57.60
C ALA A 108 -14.29 7.84 58.07
N PRO A 109 -12.94 7.99 58.10
CA PRO A 109 -12.31 9.19 58.62
C PRO A 109 -12.41 10.35 57.63
N SER A 110 -12.30 11.59 58.10
CA SER A 110 -12.35 12.81 57.29
C SER A 110 -11.33 12.85 56.13
N CYS A 111 -10.22 12.11 56.23
CA CYS A 111 -9.24 11.94 55.15
C CYS A 111 -9.79 11.18 53.92
N MET A 112 -10.88 10.43 54.06
CA MET A 112 -11.55 9.72 52.95
C MET A 112 -12.36 10.65 52.04
N PHE A 113 -12.83 11.81 52.54
CA PHE A 113 -13.45 12.82 51.67
C PHE A 113 -12.39 13.60 50.87
N GLY A 114 -11.17 13.73 51.41
CA GLY A 114 -10.04 14.31 50.70
C GLY A 114 -9.58 13.48 49.49
N SER A 115 -9.62 12.14 49.61
CA SER A 115 -9.34 11.26 48.47
C SER A 115 -10.46 11.28 47.42
N MET A 116 -11.73 11.49 47.84
CA MET A 116 -12.87 11.63 46.93
C MET A 116 -12.76 12.85 46.01
N ASN A 117 -12.39 14.03 46.53
CA ASN A 117 -12.19 15.23 45.71
C ASN A 117 -11.08 15.01 44.66
N ALA A 118 -9.94 14.45 45.05
CA ALA A 118 -8.86 14.16 44.12
C ALA A 118 -9.26 13.15 43.04
N THR A 119 -10.13 12.18 43.36
CA THR A 119 -10.65 11.24 42.35
C THR A 119 -11.70 11.87 41.44
N MET A 120 -12.55 12.77 41.95
CA MET A 120 -13.49 13.53 41.12
C MET A 120 -12.77 14.47 40.15
N ASP A 121 -11.73 15.18 40.60
CA ASP A 121 -10.93 16.06 39.73
C ASP A 121 -10.31 15.28 38.57
N ARG A 122 -9.75 14.08 38.84
CA ARG A 122 -9.23 13.19 37.80
C ARG A 122 -10.32 12.68 36.85
N ALA A 123 -11.49 12.35 37.37
CA ALA A 123 -12.63 11.91 36.57
C ALA A 123 -13.12 13.01 35.62
N PHE A 124 -13.27 14.26 36.11
CA PHE A 124 -13.67 15.38 35.26
C PHE A 124 -12.61 15.73 34.21
N ALA A 125 -11.32 15.76 34.58
CA ALA A 125 -10.25 15.98 33.60
C ALA A 125 -10.23 14.91 32.49
N SER A 126 -10.57 13.67 32.83
CA SER A 126 -10.66 12.56 31.87
C SER A 126 -11.90 12.64 30.98
N LEU A 127 -13.02 13.11 31.52
CA LEU A 127 -14.25 13.37 30.78
C LEU A 127 -14.11 14.58 29.85
N ASP A 128 -13.34 15.61 30.23
CA ASP A 128 -13.03 16.75 29.36
C ASP A 128 -12.24 16.34 28.11
N GLN A 129 -11.36 15.34 28.23
CA GLN A 129 -10.62 14.76 27.10
C GLN A 129 -11.49 13.88 26.19
N ALA A 130 -12.67 13.43 26.67
CA ALA A 130 -13.50 12.49 25.94
C ALA A 130 -14.02 13.06 24.62
N SER A 131 -14.28 14.37 24.52
CA SER A 131 -14.73 14.99 23.25
C SER A 131 -13.69 14.87 22.14
N THR A 132 -12.42 15.15 22.45
CA THR A 132 -11.29 15.00 21.51
C THR A 132 -11.10 13.55 21.09
N LEU A 133 -11.20 12.61 22.04
CA LEU A 133 -11.10 11.18 21.73
C LEU A 133 -12.25 10.70 20.84
N ILE A 134 -13.49 11.16 21.10
CA ILE A 134 -14.66 10.86 20.27
C ILE A 134 -14.50 11.43 18.86
N MET A 135 -13.96 12.65 18.72
CA MET A 135 -13.66 13.22 17.41
C MET A 135 -12.65 12.38 16.63
N SER A 136 -11.62 11.85 17.29
CA SER A 136 -10.69 10.92 16.64
C SER A 136 -11.40 9.65 16.20
N ILE A 137 -12.21 9.03 17.07
CA ILE A 137 -13.01 7.82 16.77
C ILE A 137 -14.00 8.05 15.61
N GLN A 138 -14.59 9.24 15.53
CA GLN A 138 -15.55 9.62 14.48
C GLN A 138 -14.98 9.46 13.08
N THR A 139 -13.66 9.63 12.90
CA THR A 139 -13.02 9.46 11.60
C THR A 139 -13.09 8.03 11.06
N SER A 140 -13.45 7.05 11.91
CA SER A 140 -13.49 5.64 11.54
C SER A 140 -14.81 4.94 11.88
N THR A 141 -15.85 5.66 12.34
CA THR A 141 -17.14 5.04 12.71
C THR A 141 -18.37 5.82 12.23
N SER A 142 -19.55 5.19 12.30
CA SER A 142 -20.81 5.81 11.89
C SER A 142 -21.22 7.00 12.76
N SER A 143 -21.88 8.00 12.17
CA SER A 143 -22.45 9.13 12.91
C SER A 143 -23.44 8.71 13.99
N GLN A 144 -24.13 7.58 13.81
CA GLN A 144 -24.99 6.96 14.83
C GLN A 144 -24.18 6.47 16.04
N ASN A 145 -23.07 5.76 15.80
CA ASN A 145 -22.18 5.31 16.86
C ASN A 145 -21.48 6.48 17.56
N THR A 146 -21.04 7.49 16.81
CA THR A 146 -20.48 8.73 17.37
C THR A 146 -21.51 9.49 18.20
N GLY A 147 -22.74 9.61 17.71
CA GLY A 147 -23.84 10.23 18.45
C GLY A 147 -24.19 9.47 19.73
N ALA A 148 -24.21 8.13 19.67
CA ALA A 148 -24.39 7.28 20.83
C ALA A 148 -23.24 7.44 21.84
N LEU A 149 -21.97 7.38 21.41
CA LEU A 149 -20.80 7.63 22.26
C LEU A 149 -20.90 8.98 22.97
N THR A 150 -21.18 10.05 22.21
CA THR A 150 -21.31 11.41 22.74
C THR A 150 -22.45 11.48 23.75
N SER A 151 -23.61 10.89 23.44
CA SER A 151 -24.76 10.85 24.35
C SER A 151 -24.44 10.10 25.64
N TRP A 152 -23.80 8.93 25.58
CA TRP A 152 -23.43 8.16 26.77
C TRP A 152 -22.41 8.89 27.63
N VAL A 153 -21.38 9.49 27.02
CA VAL A 153 -20.38 10.28 27.75
C VAL A 153 -20.99 11.53 28.38
N MET A 154 -21.89 12.24 27.70
CA MET A 154 -22.61 13.37 28.28
C MET A 154 -23.52 12.95 29.46
N MET A 155 -24.18 11.79 29.38
CA MET A 155 -24.95 11.25 30.49
C MET A 155 -24.05 10.93 31.70
N ILE A 156 -22.88 10.33 31.47
CA ILE A 156 -21.89 10.09 32.53
C ILE A 156 -21.43 11.41 33.13
N GLN A 157 -21.07 12.40 32.30
CA GLN A 157 -20.60 13.70 32.77
C GLN A 157 -21.65 14.43 33.61
N THR A 158 -22.89 14.47 33.13
CA THR A 158 -24.02 15.10 33.85
C THR A 158 -24.27 14.38 35.18
N ALA A 159 -24.33 13.05 35.17
CA ALA A 159 -24.53 12.27 36.38
C ALA A 159 -23.36 12.40 37.37
N MET A 160 -22.13 12.56 36.88
CA MET A 160 -20.95 12.83 37.72
C MET A 160 -20.99 14.22 38.35
N THR A 161 -21.49 15.24 37.64
CA THR A 161 -21.78 16.56 38.21
C THR A 161 -22.85 16.48 39.30
N ASP A 162 -23.93 15.74 39.06
CA ASP A 162 -24.98 15.51 40.06
C ASP A 162 -24.45 14.77 41.29
N ILE A 163 -23.65 13.72 41.10
CA ILE A 163 -22.97 13.00 42.19
C ILE A 163 -22.11 13.98 43.00
N SER A 164 -21.32 14.82 42.35
CA SER A 164 -20.48 15.82 43.03
C SER A 164 -21.31 16.78 43.89
N ASN A 165 -22.40 17.32 43.32
CA ASN A 165 -23.31 18.25 44.00
C ASN A 165 -24.02 17.60 45.20
N TYR A 166 -24.52 16.38 45.05
CA TYR A 166 -25.19 15.67 46.15
C TYR A 166 -24.21 15.22 47.24
N LEU A 167 -22.97 14.87 46.88
CA LEU A 167 -21.91 14.58 47.85
C LEU A 167 -21.50 15.83 48.65
N ASP A 168 -21.40 17.00 48.01
CA ASP A 168 -21.13 18.27 48.72
C ASP A 168 -22.26 18.64 49.68
N GLN A 169 -23.52 18.47 49.27
CA GLN A 169 -24.68 18.68 50.17
C GLN A 169 -24.68 17.69 51.34
N LEU A 170 -24.35 16.43 51.08
CA LEU A 170 -24.23 15.41 52.13
C LEU A 170 -23.08 15.74 53.10
N TYR A 171 -21.94 16.19 52.58
CA TYR A 171 -20.81 16.62 53.40
C TYR A 171 -21.17 17.82 54.30
N LYS A 172 -21.84 18.84 53.75
CA LYS A 172 -22.33 19.99 54.53
C LYS A 172 -23.31 19.59 55.62
N GLY A 173 -24.24 18.67 55.33
CA GLY A 173 -25.17 18.13 56.32
C GLY A 173 -24.46 17.37 57.45
N VAL A 174 -23.49 16.52 57.10
CA VAL A 174 -22.66 15.79 58.08
C VAL A 174 -21.84 16.77 58.94
N ALA A 175 -21.21 17.77 58.33
CA ALA A 175 -20.46 18.79 59.05
C ALA A 175 -21.35 19.60 60.02
N ALA A 176 -22.58 19.91 59.63
CA ALA A 176 -23.55 20.59 60.49
C ALA A 176 -23.97 19.74 61.70
N ILE A 177 -24.18 18.43 61.50
CA ILE A 177 -24.45 17.49 62.61
C ILE A 177 -23.28 17.47 63.58
N VAL A 178 -22.05 17.32 63.08
CA VAL A 178 -20.83 17.29 63.90
C VAL A 178 -20.64 18.60 64.66
N ALA A 179 -20.88 19.74 64.02
CA ALA A 179 -20.76 21.06 64.65
C ALA A 179 -21.88 21.37 65.66
N SER A 180 -23.05 20.74 65.54
CA SER A 180 -24.21 20.98 66.42
C SER A 180 -23.98 20.50 67.87
N GLY A 181 -23.10 19.52 68.07
CA GLY A 181 -22.86 18.90 69.38
C GLY A 181 -24.07 18.17 69.98
N GLN A 182 -25.16 18.02 69.22
CA GLN A 182 -26.39 17.37 69.68
C GLN A 182 -26.26 15.84 69.65
N PRO A 183 -26.98 15.11 70.54
CA PRO A 183 -27.05 13.66 70.47
C PRO A 183 -27.54 13.20 69.09
N LEU A 184 -26.88 12.16 68.56
CA LEU A 184 -27.14 11.61 67.24
C LEU A 184 -28.44 10.79 67.24
N THR A 185 -29.56 11.49 67.20
CA THR A 185 -30.89 10.89 67.11
C THR A 185 -31.39 10.90 65.67
N GLN A 186 -32.38 10.04 65.38
CA GLN A 186 -33.11 10.07 64.11
C GLN A 186 -33.59 11.48 63.74
N PHE A 187 -34.05 12.25 64.73
CA PHE A 187 -34.52 13.62 64.55
C PHE A 187 -33.39 14.55 64.11
N THR A 188 -32.26 14.56 64.84
CA THR A 188 -31.07 15.37 64.52
C THR A 188 -30.53 15.08 63.12
N ILE A 189 -30.56 13.81 62.69
CA ILE A 189 -30.06 13.39 61.37
C ILE A 189 -31.03 13.82 60.27
N GLN A 190 -32.34 13.63 60.44
CA GLN A 190 -33.34 14.02 59.43
C GLN A 190 -33.49 15.53 59.28
N GLU A 191 -33.19 16.30 60.35
CA GLU A 191 -33.18 17.76 60.33
C GLU A 191 -32.00 18.33 59.50
N ASN A 192 -30.87 17.62 59.47
CA ASN A 192 -29.64 18.10 58.83
C ASN A 192 -29.27 17.39 57.52
N ILE A 193 -29.76 16.17 57.29
CA ILE A 193 -29.56 15.39 56.06
C ILE A 193 -30.92 15.08 55.44
N ASN A 194 -31.21 15.73 54.32
CA ASN A 194 -32.44 15.52 53.59
C ASN A 194 -32.41 14.16 52.86
N GLN A 195 -33.41 13.30 53.10
CA GLN A 195 -33.55 12.00 52.43
C GLN A 195 -33.58 12.13 50.90
N ALA A 196 -34.08 13.23 50.34
CA ALA A 196 -34.07 13.49 48.90
C ALA A 196 -32.64 13.51 48.31
N VAL A 197 -31.64 13.98 49.07
CA VAL A 197 -30.23 14.01 48.62
C VAL A 197 -29.68 12.59 48.45
N LEU A 198 -30.03 11.69 49.36
CA LEU A 198 -29.61 10.28 49.32
C LEU A 198 -30.28 9.52 48.16
N PHE A 199 -31.57 9.74 47.94
CA PHE A 199 -32.29 9.16 46.79
C PHE A 199 -31.74 9.68 45.46
N ASN A 200 -31.48 10.99 45.35
CA ASN A 200 -30.96 11.58 44.13
C ASN A 200 -29.51 11.16 43.85
N LEU A 201 -28.67 10.98 44.88
CA LEU A 201 -27.33 10.42 44.74
C LEU A 201 -27.36 8.97 44.22
N ALA A 202 -28.23 8.12 44.78
CA ALA A 202 -28.42 6.76 44.29
C ALA A 202 -28.95 6.73 42.84
N GLY A 203 -29.86 7.64 42.51
CA GLY A 203 -30.36 7.84 41.15
C GLY A 203 -29.26 8.21 40.16
N ALA A 204 -28.41 9.18 40.51
CA ALA A 204 -27.29 9.60 39.68
C ALA A 204 -26.26 8.48 39.43
N ILE A 205 -25.94 7.68 40.46
CA ILE A 205 -25.08 6.48 40.32
C ILE A 205 -25.72 5.44 39.38
N SER A 206 -27.04 5.26 39.45
CA SER A 206 -27.78 4.37 38.55
C SER A 206 -27.76 4.85 37.10
N VAL A 207 -27.79 6.17 36.87
CA VAL A 207 -27.63 6.78 35.54
C VAL A 207 -26.24 6.49 34.97
N VAL A 208 -25.16 6.64 35.77
CA VAL A 208 -23.79 6.27 35.32
C VAL A 208 -23.73 4.80 34.92
N THR A 209 -24.29 3.91 35.74
CA THR A 209 -24.34 2.47 35.46
C THR A 209 -25.07 2.17 34.14
N THR A 210 -26.20 2.82 33.89
CA THR A 210 -26.96 2.68 32.64
C THR A 210 -26.16 3.17 31.44
N ALA A 211 -25.51 4.31 31.58
CA ALA A 211 -24.69 4.89 30.53
C ALA A 211 -23.46 4.02 30.19
N GLU A 212 -22.79 3.40 31.19
CA GLU A 212 -21.70 2.45 30.95
C GLU A 212 -22.16 1.17 30.23
N LYS A 213 -23.37 0.66 30.52
CA LYS A 213 -23.96 -0.48 29.77
C LYS A 213 -24.22 -0.11 28.31
N GLY A 214 -24.79 1.07 28.08
CA GLY A 214 -25.00 1.62 26.73
C GLY A 214 -23.67 1.77 25.99
N LEU A 215 -22.68 2.36 26.66
CA LEU A 215 -21.32 2.54 26.14
C LEU A 215 -20.68 1.21 25.77
N THR A 216 -20.80 0.17 26.60
CA THR A 216 -20.27 -1.17 26.33
C THR A 216 -20.79 -1.73 25.00
N THR A 217 -22.09 -1.56 24.73
CA THR A 217 -22.72 -2.04 23.50
C THR A 217 -22.18 -1.28 22.29
N THR A 218 -22.11 0.05 22.38
CA THR A 218 -21.57 0.91 21.33
C THR A 218 -20.09 0.63 21.06
N VAL A 219 -19.26 0.47 22.09
CA VAL A 219 -17.84 0.15 21.97
C VAL A 219 -17.62 -1.19 21.27
N ARG A 220 -18.39 -2.24 21.60
CA ARG A 220 -18.30 -3.54 20.91
C ARG A 220 -18.67 -3.44 19.43
N ALA A 221 -19.70 -2.66 19.09
CA ALA A 221 -20.09 -2.43 17.71
C ALA A 221 -18.98 -1.71 16.92
N ILE A 222 -18.42 -0.63 17.48
CA ILE A 222 -17.31 0.12 16.87
C ILE A 222 -16.10 -0.78 16.66
N ARG A 223 -15.72 -1.56 17.68
CA ARG A 223 -14.60 -2.51 17.60
C ARG A 223 -14.80 -3.51 16.46
N SER A 224 -15.97 -4.13 16.36
CA SER A 224 -16.27 -5.11 15.32
C SER A 224 -16.16 -4.50 13.91
N SER A 225 -16.63 -3.26 13.73
CA SER A 225 -16.45 -2.52 12.49
C SER A 225 -14.97 -2.30 12.18
N PHE A 226 -14.15 -1.91 13.17
CA PHE A 226 -12.72 -1.70 12.97
C PHE A 226 -11.99 -3.01 12.58
N GLU A 227 -12.30 -4.13 13.22
CA GLU A 227 -11.71 -5.46 12.90
C GLU A 227 -12.07 -5.91 11.47
N GLN A 228 -13.31 -5.71 11.05
CA GLN A 228 -13.75 -6.02 9.69
C GLN A 228 -12.97 -5.21 8.64
N SER A 229 -12.83 -3.90 8.87
CA SER A 229 -12.06 -3.02 7.98
C SER A 229 -10.58 -3.40 7.93
N GLY A 230 -9.98 -3.82 9.05
CA GLY A 230 -8.60 -4.33 9.09
C GLY A 230 -8.39 -5.60 8.25
N ASN A 231 -9.35 -6.53 8.26
CA ASN A 231 -9.27 -7.76 7.46
C ASN A 231 -9.36 -7.50 5.95
N ILE A 232 -10.21 -6.55 5.54
CA ILE A 232 -10.34 -6.13 4.14
C ILE A 232 -9.01 -5.53 3.64
N LEU A 233 -8.38 -4.67 4.45
CA LEU A 233 -7.11 -4.03 4.12
C LEU A 233 -5.96 -5.06 3.93
N ASN A 234 -5.91 -6.10 4.79
CA ASN A 234 -4.93 -7.19 4.63
C ASN A 234 -5.10 -7.94 3.30
N SER A 235 -6.34 -8.14 2.83
CA SER A 235 -6.60 -8.81 1.55
C SER A 235 -6.03 -8.02 0.38
N TYR A 236 -6.22 -6.70 0.34
CA TYR A 236 -5.72 -5.86 -0.74
C TYR A 236 -4.18 -5.81 -0.77
N SER A 237 -3.53 -5.74 0.39
CA SER A 237 -2.06 -5.80 0.47
C SER A 237 -1.49 -7.10 -0.13
N ASN A 238 -2.15 -8.24 0.05
CA ASN A 238 -1.71 -9.50 -0.55
C ASN A 238 -1.88 -9.50 -2.08
N ASP A 239 -3.01 -9.01 -2.57
CA ASP A 239 -3.29 -8.92 -4.01
C ASP A 239 -2.31 -7.97 -4.72
N LEU A 240 -1.95 -6.84 -4.11
CA LEU A 240 -0.92 -5.92 -4.60
C LEU A 240 0.46 -6.59 -4.72
N ASN A 241 0.90 -7.30 -3.67
CA ASN A 241 2.18 -8.00 -3.69
C ASN A 241 2.23 -9.08 -4.79
N ASN A 242 1.12 -9.78 -5.02
CA ASN A 242 1.02 -10.76 -6.10
C ASN A 242 1.14 -10.10 -7.48
N ALA A 243 0.53 -8.93 -7.67
CA ALA A 243 0.65 -8.18 -8.92
C ALA A 243 2.10 -7.74 -9.18
N LEU A 244 2.81 -7.24 -8.16
CA LEU A 244 4.23 -6.85 -8.26
C LEU A 244 5.12 -8.03 -8.65
N ASN A 245 4.93 -9.18 -8.01
CA ASN A 245 5.67 -10.39 -8.36
C ASN A 245 5.41 -10.84 -9.80
N SER A 246 4.17 -10.74 -10.27
CA SER A 246 3.82 -11.05 -11.67
C SER A 246 4.52 -10.12 -12.66
N VAL A 247 4.54 -8.81 -12.39
CA VAL A 247 5.25 -7.82 -13.23
C VAL A 247 6.74 -8.14 -13.34
N ASN A 248 7.39 -8.46 -12.21
CA ASN A 248 8.80 -8.84 -12.20
C ASN A 248 9.07 -10.12 -13.00
N ASN A 249 8.18 -11.12 -12.92
CA ASN A 249 8.31 -12.34 -13.71
C ASN A 249 8.16 -12.07 -15.22
N THR A 250 7.19 -11.24 -15.61
CA THR A 250 6.99 -10.87 -17.02
C THR A 250 8.20 -10.11 -17.59
N GLN A 251 8.85 -9.25 -16.80
CA GLN A 251 10.11 -8.60 -17.19
C GLN A 251 11.23 -9.62 -17.46
N ARG A 252 11.35 -10.64 -16.61
CA ARG A 252 12.37 -11.69 -16.78
C ARG A 252 12.09 -12.57 -18.01
N ASP A 253 10.84 -12.94 -18.24
CA ASP A 253 10.48 -13.74 -19.41
C ASP A 253 10.71 -12.95 -20.71
N TYR A 254 10.45 -11.64 -20.67
CA TYR A 254 10.81 -10.74 -21.75
C TYR A 254 12.32 -10.72 -22.04
N TYR A 255 13.18 -10.60 -21.01
CA TYR A 255 14.64 -10.67 -21.15
C TYR A 255 15.04 -11.92 -21.94
N ASN A 256 14.48 -13.06 -21.58
CA ASN A 256 14.79 -14.34 -22.23
C ASN A 256 14.35 -14.38 -23.70
N GLN A 257 13.19 -13.77 -24.03
CA GLN A 257 12.69 -13.73 -25.41
C GLN A 257 13.52 -12.83 -26.33
N VAL A 258 13.93 -11.64 -25.86
CA VAL A 258 14.77 -10.73 -26.65
C VAL A 258 16.16 -11.32 -26.89
N VAL A 259 16.80 -11.83 -25.83
CA VAL A 259 18.11 -12.48 -25.95
C VAL A 259 18.06 -13.67 -26.90
N GLY A 260 17.02 -14.50 -26.80
CA GLY A 260 16.82 -15.64 -27.70
C GLY A 260 16.66 -15.21 -29.17
N ARG A 261 15.90 -14.14 -29.43
CA ARG A 261 15.70 -13.63 -30.81
C ARG A 261 16.94 -12.95 -31.38
N ILE A 262 17.64 -12.11 -30.62
CA ILE A 262 18.90 -11.51 -31.06
C ILE A 262 19.93 -12.59 -31.39
N SER A 263 20.03 -13.61 -30.54
CA SER A 263 20.89 -14.78 -30.82
C SER A 263 20.45 -15.50 -32.11
N SER A 264 19.15 -15.62 -32.35
CA SER A 264 18.62 -16.20 -33.60
C SER A 264 18.99 -15.36 -34.83
N TYR A 265 18.84 -14.02 -34.77
CA TYR A 265 19.22 -13.13 -35.86
C TYR A 265 20.71 -13.11 -36.12
N GLN A 266 21.54 -13.04 -35.08
CA GLN A 266 22.99 -13.18 -35.19
C GLN A 266 23.37 -14.50 -35.86
N GLY A 267 22.68 -15.59 -35.50
CA GLY A 267 22.81 -16.90 -36.14
C GLY A 267 22.46 -16.86 -37.63
N LYS A 268 21.30 -16.31 -38.00
CA LYS A 268 20.85 -16.19 -39.41
C LYS A 268 21.79 -15.34 -40.25
N ILE A 269 22.22 -14.19 -39.72
CA ILE A 269 23.14 -13.27 -40.39
C ILE A 269 24.49 -13.96 -40.59
N SER A 270 25.09 -14.50 -39.51
CA SER A 270 26.37 -15.21 -39.57
C SER A 270 26.34 -16.38 -40.55
N TRP A 271 25.23 -17.12 -40.56
CA TRP A 271 25.01 -18.26 -41.47
C TRP A 271 25.05 -17.81 -42.93
N GLU A 272 24.20 -16.88 -43.36
CA GLU A 272 24.14 -16.47 -44.78
C GLU A 272 25.46 -15.84 -45.27
N PHE A 273 26.14 -15.10 -44.39
CA PHE A 273 27.46 -14.56 -44.69
C PHE A 273 28.52 -15.65 -44.87
N GLY A 274 28.50 -16.71 -44.04
CA GLY A 274 29.42 -17.84 -44.17
C GLY A 274 29.25 -18.62 -45.47
N TRP A 275 28.01 -18.84 -45.90
CA TRP A 275 27.70 -19.56 -47.16
C TRP A 275 28.10 -18.75 -48.39
N GLY A 276 27.71 -17.48 -48.48
CA GLY A 276 28.03 -16.63 -49.64
C GLY A 276 29.52 -16.45 -49.88
N VAL A 277 30.32 -16.28 -48.80
CA VAL A 277 31.79 -16.20 -48.88
C VAL A 277 32.40 -17.53 -49.33
N THR A 278 31.84 -18.65 -48.88
CA THR A 278 32.34 -19.99 -49.21
C THR A 278 32.12 -20.32 -50.69
N ASP A 279 30.94 -20.01 -51.24
CA ASP A 279 30.63 -20.24 -52.66
C ASP A 279 31.54 -19.45 -53.60
N ILE A 280 31.81 -18.19 -53.26
CA ILE A 280 32.73 -17.34 -54.04
C ILE A 280 34.17 -17.85 -53.92
N LYS A 281 34.64 -18.20 -52.71
CA LYS A 281 36.00 -18.74 -52.49
C LYS A 281 36.24 -20.07 -53.22
N ASN A 282 35.27 -20.97 -53.19
CA ASN A 282 35.37 -22.27 -53.87
C ASN A 282 35.53 -22.07 -55.39
N THR A 283 34.80 -21.10 -55.94
CA THR A 283 34.87 -20.76 -57.38
C THR A 283 36.20 -20.11 -57.76
N LEU A 284 36.82 -19.35 -56.84
CA LEU A 284 38.10 -18.67 -57.06
C LEU A 284 39.27 -19.62 -57.34
N SER A 285 39.27 -20.81 -56.74
CA SER A 285 40.32 -21.82 -56.96
C SER A 285 40.52 -22.18 -58.44
N ARG A 286 39.45 -22.09 -59.23
CA ARG A 286 39.44 -22.37 -60.67
C ARG A 286 40.05 -21.24 -61.52
N VAL A 287 40.11 -20.01 -60.97
CA VAL A 287 40.69 -18.84 -61.64
C VAL A 287 42.22 -18.95 -61.71
N ASN A 288 42.86 -19.67 -60.79
CA ASN A 288 44.32 -19.80 -60.71
C ASN A 288 44.98 -20.29 -62.00
N ASN A 289 44.29 -21.13 -62.78
CA ASN A 289 44.82 -21.63 -64.07
C ASN A 289 44.96 -20.54 -65.15
N PHE A 290 44.24 -19.42 -64.99
CA PHE A 290 44.24 -18.27 -65.90
C PHE A 290 45.16 -17.14 -65.41
N VAL A 291 45.59 -17.16 -64.15
CA VAL A 291 46.49 -16.15 -63.56
C VAL A 291 47.88 -16.17 -64.20
N PHE A 292 48.32 -17.32 -64.73
CA PHE A 292 49.64 -17.52 -65.32
C PHE A 292 49.66 -17.46 -66.86
N ASP A 293 48.51 -17.28 -67.51
CA ASP A 293 48.43 -17.18 -68.97
C ASP A 293 48.56 -15.72 -69.44
N GLN A 294 49.42 -15.47 -70.43
CA GLN A 294 49.79 -14.13 -70.87
C GLN A 294 48.61 -13.27 -71.37
N ASP A 295 47.56 -13.89 -71.92
CA ASP A 295 46.41 -13.18 -72.48
C ASP A 295 45.28 -12.96 -71.45
N THR A 296 45.28 -13.68 -70.32
CA THR A 296 44.21 -13.62 -69.29
C THR A 296 44.69 -13.17 -67.90
N SER A 297 46.01 -13.14 -67.67
CA SER A 297 46.64 -12.90 -66.37
C SER A 297 46.15 -11.62 -65.67
N GLN A 298 46.13 -10.49 -66.38
CA GLN A 298 45.75 -9.20 -65.78
C GLN A 298 44.31 -9.21 -65.26
N ALA A 299 43.35 -9.68 -66.06
CA ALA A 299 41.95 -9.73 -65.68
C ALA A 299 41.69 -10.77 -64.57
N ALA A 300 42.37 -11.92 -64.62
CA ALA A 300 42.30 -12.94 -63.58
C ALA A 300 42.88 -12.45 -62.23
N GLN A 301 43.99 -11.70 -62.25
CA GLN A 301 44.56 -11.09 -61.05
C GLN A 301 43.64 -10.01 -60.47
N GLN A 302 43.07 -9.14 -61.31
CA GLN A 302 42.10 -8.14 -60.85
C GLN A 302 40.85 -8.77 -60.25
N LEU A 303 40.35 -9.87 -60.83
CA LEU A 303 39.23 -10.62 -60.25
C LEU A 303 39.57 -11.21 -58.89
N ASN A 304 40.76 -11.78 -58.72
CA ASN A 304 41.23 -12.28 -57.41
C ASN A 304 41.27 -11.17 -56.36
N ILE A 305 41.76 -9.97 -56.72
CA ILE A 305 41.79 -8.81 -55.84
C ILE A 305 40.36 -8.34 -55.51
N SER A 306 39.51 -8.17 -56.52
CA SER A 306 38.12 -7.70 -56.38
C SER A 306 37.29 -8.62 -55.47
N ILE A 307 37.48 -9.94 -55.61
CA ILE A 307 36.81 -10.93 -54.75
C ILE A 307 37.38 -10.92 -53.33
N GLY A 308 38.69 -10.72 -53.17
CA GLY A 308 39.31 -10.50 -51.85
C GLY A 308 38.67 -9.31 -51.12
N VAL A 309 38.57 -8.17 -51.80
CA VAL A 309 37.92 -6.95 -51.29
C VAL A 309 36.44 -7.21 -50.99
N THR A 310 35.73 -7.90 -51.87
CA THR A 310 34.32 -8.29 -51.70
C THR A 310 34.11 -9.12 -50.44
N ASN A 311 34.93 -10.16 -50.22
CA ASN A 311 34.86 -10.99 -49.01
C ASN A 311 35.13 -10.19 -47.73
N THR A 312 36.14 -9.32 -47.74
CA THR A 312 36.44 -8.45 -46.60
C THR A 312 35.29 -7.48 -46.31
N ALA A 313 34.67 -6.90 -47.33
CA ALA A 313 33.54 -5.98 -47.17
C ALA A 313 32.30 -6.69 -46.61
N ILE A 314 32.00 -7.90 -47.10
CA ILE A 314 30.92 -8.75 -46.59
C ILE A 314 31.14 -9.09 -45.10
N GLN A 315 32.35 -9.52 -44.73
CA GLN A 315 32.69 -9.80 -43.33
C GLN A 315 32.63 -8.56 -42.44
N SER A 316 33.12 -7.41 -42.92
CA SER A 316 33.08 -6.15 -42.17
C SER A 316 31.64 -5.70 -41.90
N ASN A 317 30.75 -5.77 -42.90
CA ASN A 317 29.34 -5.45 -42.74
C ASN A 317 28.64 -6.42 -41.75
N SER A 318 29.00 -7.70 -41.75
CA SER A 318 28.51 -8.67 -40.76
C SER A 318 28.82 -8.25 -39.32
N VAL A 319 30.07 -7.86 -39.06
CA VAL A 319 30.52 -7.39 -37.74
C VAL A 319 29.78 -6.11 -37.32
N ILE A 320 29.59 -5.16 -38.25
CA ILE A 320 28.85 -3.91 -37.98
C ILE A 320 27.41 -4.22 -37.56
N ILE A 321 26.72 -5.11 -38.28
CA ILE A 321 25.34 -5.50 -37.94
C ILE A 321 25.31 -6.21 -36.58
N GLN A 322 26.21 -7.16 -36.33
CA GLN A 322 26.30 -7.85 -35.04
C GLN A 322 26.51 -6.89 -33.86
N SER A 323 27.42 -5.93 -34.01
CA SER A 323 27.67 -4.86 -33.04
C SER A 323 26.43 -4.01 -32.80
N SER A 324 25.74 -3.59 -33.86
CA SER A 324 24.52 -2.79 -33.74
C SER A 324 23.41 -3.56 -33.02
N MET A 325 23.25 -4.85 -33.30
CA MET A 325 22.28 -5.70 -32.61
C MET A 325 22.57 -5.82 -31.12
N GLN A 326 23.84 -5.91 -30.74
CA GLN A 326 24.24 -5.93 -29.33
C GLN A 326 24.00 -4.59 -28.63
N SER A 327 24.31 -3.46 -29.29
CA SER A 327 23.97 -2.13 -28.76
C SER A 327 22.47 -1.95 -28.58
N GLN A 328 21.66 -2.52 -29.48
CA GLN A 328 20.21 -2.47 -29.38
C GLN A 328 19.68 -3.27 -28.20
N MET A 329 20.26 -4.44 -27.96
CA MET A 329 19.98 -5.22 -26.76
C MET A 329 20.13 -4.37 -25.50
N THR A 330 21.23 -3.62 -25.39
CA THR A 330 21.48 -2.73 -24.26
C THR A 330 20.46 -1.60 -24.17
N GLN A 331 20.12 -0.93 -25.28
CA GLN A 331 19.14 0.17 -25.27
C GLN A 331 17.75 -0.28 -24.85
N ILE A 332 17.29 -1.42 -25.37
CA ILE A 332 16.05 -2.07 -24.97
C ILE A 332 16.07 -2.41 -23.48
N PHE A 333 17.20 -2.93 -22.97
CA PHE A 333 17.35 -3.25 -21.55
C PHE A 333 17.31 -2.03 -20.66
N THR A 334 18.08 -1.00 -20.97
CA THR A 334 18.10 0.24 -20.21
C THR A 334 16.74 0.94 -20.28
N GLY A 335 16.06 0.91 -21.42
CA GLY A 335 14.70 1.42 -21.56
C GLY A 335 13.68 0.66 -20.71
N ALA A 336 13.72 -0.68 -20.73
CA ALA A 336 12.86 -1.52 -19.90
C ALA A 336 13.13 -1.34 -18.40
N GLU A 337 14.40 -1.23 -18.02
CA GLU A 337 14.79 -0.96 -16.63
C GLU A 337 14.35 0.44 -16.19
N ALA A 338 14.62 1.48 -17.00
CA ALA A 338 14.15 2.84 -16.72
C ALA A 338 12.63 2.91 -16.62
N PHE A 339 11.91 2.17 -17.47
CA PHE A 339 10.46 2.03 -17.38
C PHE A 339 10.01 1.41 -16.06
N VAL A 340 10.58 0.27 -15.65
CA VAL A 340 10.26 -0.38 -14.38
C VAL A 340 10.59 0.53 -13.20
N GLN A 341 11.75 1.18 -13.24
CA GLN A 341 12.18 2.08 -12.18
C GLN A 341 11.36 3.37 -12.11
N THR A 342 10.83 3.88 -13.22
CA THR A 342 10.15 5.19 -13.24
C THR A 342 8.64 5.02 -13.14
N ASN A 343 8.03 4.12 -13.91
CA ASN A 343 6.58 4.00 -14.02
C ASN A 343 5.98 3.02 -13.00
N VAL A 344 6.58 1.83 -12.81
CA VAL A 344 6.07 0.87 -11.81
C VAL A 344 6.31 1.40 -10.39
N LYS A 345 7.48 2.00 -10.12
CA LYS A 345 7.72 2.68 -8.84
C LYS A 345 6.88 3.94 -8.62
N ALA A 346 6.43 4.63 -9.68
CA ALA A 346 5.49 5.75 -9.54
C ALA A 346 4.04 5.31 -9.36
N LEU A 347 3.66 4.17 -9.93
CA LEU A 347 2.37 3.52 -9.73
C LEU A 347 2.20 3.03 -8.29
N LEU A 348 3.27 2.52 -7.67
CA LEU A 348 3.24 2.03 -6.28
C LEU A 348 2.67 3.05 -5.27
N PRO A 349 3.19 4.29 -5.13
CA PRO A 349 2.62 5.31 -4.25
C PRO A 349 1.20 5.73 -4.62
N VAL A 350 0.85 5.70 -5.91
CA VAL A 350 -0.49 6.04 -6.39
C VAL A 350 -1.49 4.95 -5.99
N ILE A 351 -1.10 3.69 -6.12
CA ILE A 351 -1.87 2.52 -5.71
C ILE A 351 -1.96 2.47 -4.19
N ASP A 352 -0.85 2.68 -3.49
CA ASP A 352 -0.84 2.77 -2.03
C ASP A 352 -1.78 3.88 -1.59
N ASN A 353 -1.69 5.10 -2.13
CA ASN A 353 -2.61 6.19 -1.78
C ASN A 353 -4.06 5.92 -2.20
N SER A 354 -4.30 5.25 -3.33
CA SER A 354 -5.64 4.95 -3.85
C SER A 354 -6.31 3.83 -3.06
N LEU A 355 -5.61 2.71 -2.86
CA LEU A 355 -6.06 1.59 -2.04
C LEU A 355 -6.13 2.00 -0.57
N PHE A 356 -5.19 2.80 -0.07
CA PHE A 356 -5.27 3.37 1.26
C PHE A 356 -6.41 4.37 1.37
N GLY A 357 -6.70 5.20 0.37
CA GLY A 357 -7.87 6.09 0.34
C GLY A 357 -9.16 5.28 0.39
N LEU A 358 -9.31 4.34 -0.55
CA LEU A 358 -10.46 3.42 -0.62
C LEU A 358 -10.60 2.58 0.65
N ALA A 359 -9.49 2.13 1.24
CA ALA A 359 -9.47 1.38 2.48
C ALA A 359 -9.67 2.28 3.70
N ALA A 360 -9.25 3.55 3.66
CA ALA A 360 -9.49 4.54 4.70
C ALA A 360 -10.97 4.89 4.74
N THR A 361 -11.57 5.13 3.57
CA THR A 361 -13.01 5.26 3.41
C THR A 361 -13.69 3.97 3.88
N MET A 362 -13.33 2.78 3.39
CA MET A 362 -13.84 1.50 3.92
C MET A 362 -13.59 1.29 5.43
N SER A 363 -12.59 1.93 6.02
CA SER A 363 -12.27 1.94 7.45
C SER A 363 -13.07 2.96 8.26
N GLU A 364 -13.88 3.80 7.60
CA GLU A 364 -14.90 4.66 8.22
C GLU A 364 -15.99 3.87 8.96
N GLY A 365 -16.04 2.53 8.82
CA GLY A 365 -16.82 1.67 9.70
C GLY A 365 -18.31 2.01 9.77
N GLY A 366 -18.84 2.70 8.75
CA GLY A 366 -20.23 3.13 8.68
C GLY A 366 -21.21 1.96 8.80
N ALA A 367 -22.47 2.23 9.16
CA ALA A 367 -23.50 1.20 9.35
C ALA A 367 -23.68 0.27 8.13
N PHE A 368 -23.24 0.72 6.95
CA PHE A 368 -23.34 0.00 5.68
C PHE A 368 -21.99 -0.53 5.16
N ALA A 369 -20.90 -0.48 5.94
CA ALA A 369 -19.57 -0.89 5.48
C ALA A 369 -19.57 -2.30 4.86
N SER A 370 -20.27 -3.26 5.47
CA SER A 370 -20.43 -4.61 4.91
C SER A 370 -21.16 -4.61 3.54
N ASN A 371 -22.26 -3.86 3.40
CA ASN A 371 -23.02 -3.75 2.16
C ASN A 371 -22.21 -3.05 1.05
N CYS A 372 -21.49 -1.99 1.41
CA CYS A 372 -20.64 -1.25 0.48
C CYS A 372 -19.45 -2.11 0.02
N ASN A 373 -18.87 -2.92 0.90
CA ASN A 373 -17.87 -3.91 0.49
C ASN A 373 -18.45 -4.95 -0.48
N ILE A 374 -19.68 -5.43 -0.23
CA ILE A 374 -20.34 -6.38 -1.14
C ILE A 374 -20.59 -5.75 -2.52
N LYS A 375 -21.04 -4.48 -2.56
CA LYS A 375 -21.32 -3.76 -3.81
C LYS A 375 -20.05 -3.35 -4.58
N TYR A 376 -19.06 -2.80 -3.88
CA TYR A 376 -17.92 -2.09 -4.48
C TYR A 376 -16.57 -2.75 -4.22
N GLY A 377 -16.45 -3.69 -3.27
CA GLY A 377 -15.19 -4.38 -2.97
C GLY A 377 -14.63 -5.18 -4.15
N GLY A 378 -15.51 -5.70 -5.02
CA GLY A 378 -15.13 -6.30 -6.29
C GLY A 378 -14.55 -5.29 -7.29
N ALA A 379 -14.99 -4.02 -7.26
CA ALA A 379 -14.43 -2.96 -8.12
C ALA A 379 -13.01 -2.56 -7.70
N ILE A 380 -12.70 -2.61 -6.40
CA ILE A 380 -11.34 -2.41 -5.85
C ILE A 380 -10.42 -3.55 -6.33
N LYS A 381 -10.83 -4.81 -6.13
CA LYS A 381 -10.08 -5.97 -6.65
C LYS A 381 -9.90 -5.92 -8.17
N ASN A 382 -10.91 -5.42 -8.88
CA ASN A 382 -10.84 -5.24 -10.32
C ASN A 382 -9.86 -4.13 -10.71
N LEU A 383 -9.62 -3.08 -9.92
CA LEU A 383 -8.59 -2.07 -10.21
C LEU A 383 -7.21 -2.72 -10.28
N GLU A 384 -6.87 -3.57 -9.31
CA GLU A 384 -5.61 -4.31 -9.25
C GLU A 384 -5.48 -5.32 -10.40
N ASN A 385 -6.54 -6.09 -10.68
CA ASN A 385 -6.55 -7.01 -11.82
C ASN A 385 -6.43 -6.26 -13.16
N ASN A 386 -7.14 -5.15 -13.35
CA ASN A 386 -7.06 -4.36 -14.59
C ASN A 386 -5.65 -3.78 -14.79
N MET A 387 -4.96 -3.41 -13.72
CA MET A 387 -3.57 -2.99 -13.79
C MET A 387 -2.65 -4.14 -14.21
N ARG A 388 -2.76 -5.30 -13.54
CA ARG A 388 -1.98 -6.49 -13.89
C ARG A 388 -2.19 -6.85 -15.36
N ASP A 389 -3.46 -6.96 -15.76
CA ASP A 389 -3.83 -7.41 -17.10
C ASP A 389 -3.45 -6.35 -18.16
N GLY A 390 -3.56 -5.06 -17.82
CA GLY A 390 -3.11 -3.95 -18.65
C GLY A 390 -1.59 -3.94 -18.84
N LEU A 391 -0.81 -4.07 -17.77
CA LEU A 391 0.65 -4.15 -17.84
C LEU A 391 1.09 -5.41 -18.58
N GLN A 392 0.45 -6.55 -18.31
CA GLN A 392 0.70 -7.80 -19.05
C GLN A 392 0.43 -7.61 -20.54
N LYS A 393 -0.65 -6.92 -20.91
CA LYS A 393 -0.95 -6.59 -22.30
C LYS A 393 0.12 -5.68 -22.89
N CYS A 394 0.54 -4.61 -22.20
CA CYS A 394 1.63 -3.75 -22.66
C CYS A 394 2.93 -4.55 -22.88
N PHE A 395 3.26 -5.48 -21.97
CA PHE A 395 4.43 -6.34 -22.09
C PHE A 395 4.30 -7.37 -23.22
N ASN A 396 3.11 -7.91 -23.45
CA ASN A 396 2.86 -8.82 -24.57
C ASN A 396 2.97 -8.07 -25.92
N ASP A 397 2.45 -6.86 -26.01
CA ASP A 397 2.59 -5.99 -27.20
C ASP A 397 4.07 -5.62 -27.44
N TYR A 398 4.86 -5.48 -26.38
CA TYR A 398 6.30 -5.25 -26.43
C TYR A 398 7.11 -6.50 -26.82
N ALA A 399 6.68 -7.68 -26.39
CA ALA A 399 7.26 -8.96 -26.81
C ALA A 399 6.94 -9.29 -28.28
N ASN A 400 5.92 -8.64 -28.87
CA ASN A 400 5.50 -8.83 -30.24
C ASN A 400 6.46 -8.14 -31.23
N THR A 401 7.62 -8.77 -31.41
CA THR A 401 8.77 -8.27 -32.17
C THR A 401 8.81 -8.76 -33.62
N GLY A 402 7.69 -9.26 -34.17
CA GLY A 402 7.60 -9.76 -35.55
C GLY A 402 7.94 -8.72 -36.64
N TYR A 403 8.07 -7.45 -36.29
CA TYR A 403 8.38 -6.36 -37.20
C TYR A 403 9.84 -6.39 -37.70
N THR A 404 10.80 -6.91 -36.92
CA THR A 404 12.23 -6.97 -37.34
C THR A 404 12.59 -8.21 -38.15
N ASP A 405 11.79 -9.28 -38.07
CA ASP A 405 12.01 -10.54 -38.81
C ASP A 405 12.04 -10.32 -40.33
N SER A 406 11.17 -9.46 -40.84
CA SER A 406 11.06 -9.15 -42.27
C SER A 406 12.33 -8.47 -42.81
N PHE A 407 12.86 -7.48 -42.09
CA PHE A 407 14.06 -6.74 -42.51
C PHE A 407 15.31 -7.63 -42.56
N VAL A 408 15.49 -8.49 -41.55
CA VAL A 408 16.62 -9.44 -41.53
C VAL A 408 16.48 -10.49 -42.63
N SER A 409 15.26 -10.95 -42.90
CA SER A 409 14.99 -11.91 -43.98
C SER A 409 15.26 -11.31 -45.37
N GLU A 410 14.81 -10.08 -45.62
CA GLU A 410 15.02 -9.38 -46.89
C GLU A 410 16.51 -9.12 -47.14
N TYR A 411 17.23 -8.66 -46.12
CA TYR A 411 18.67 -8.47 -46.18
C TYR A 411 19.43 -9.74 -46.53
N ASN A 412 19.10 -10.84 -45.87
CA ASN A 412 19.70 -12.15 -46.13
C ASN A 412 19.45 -12.62 -47.56
N MET A 413 18.24 -12.38 -48.09
CA MET A 413 17.92 -12.69 -49.48
C MET A 413 18.77 -11.87 -50.46
N VAL A 414 18.93 -10.57 -50.21
CA VAL A 414 19.79 -9.70 -51.03
C VAL A 414 21.22 -10.22 -51.04
N ILE A 415 21.84 -10.47 -49.88
CA ILE A 415 23.22 -10.96 -49.83
C ILE A 415 23.37 -12.28 -50.59
N ARG A 416 22.47 -13.24 -50.36
CA ARG A 416 22.49 -14.53 -51.03
C ARG A 416 22.41 -14.37 -52.55
N GLU A 417 21.49 -13.54 -53.05
CA GLU A 417 21.31 -13.36 -54.49
C GLU A 417 22.51 -12.64 -55.13
N GLN A 418 23.08 -11.65 -54.45
CA GLN A 418 24.28 -10.96 -54.94
C GLN A 418 25.50 -11.89 -55.00
N THR A 419 25.74 -12.70 -53.96
CA THR A 419 26.86 -13.65 -53.97
C THR A 419 26.67 -14.76 -55.01
N ARG A 420 25.43 -15.23 -55.21
CA ARG A 420 25.09 -16.23 -56.22
C ARG A 420 25.28 -15.68 -57.64
N THR A 421 24.89 -14.44 -57.89
CA THR A 421 25.07 -13.76 -59.18
C THR A 421 26.55 -13.66 -59.56
N ILE A 422 27.40 -13.23 -58.62
CA ILE A 422 28.86 -13.15 -58.81
C ILE A 422 29.43 -14.55 -59.11
N SER A 423 29.10 -15.54 -58.29
CA SER A 423 29.59 -16.92 -58.47
C SER A 423 29.18 -17.52 -59.82
N ASN A 424 27.92 -17.34 -60.22
CA ASN A 424 27.42 -17.81 -61.52
C ASN A 424 28.13 -17.12 -62.69
N ARG A 425 28.41 -15.82 -62.58
CA ARG A 425 29.13 -15.08 -63.63
C ARG A 425 30.57 -15.55 -63.76
N ILE A 426 31.27 -15.77 -62.65
CA ILE A 426 32.63 -16.34 -62.68
C ILE A 426 32.61 -17.72 -63.35
N ASN A 427 31.68 -18.60 -62.96
CA ASN A 427 31.55 -19.93 -63.56
C ASN A 427 31.25 -19.85 -65.07
N PHE A 428 30.41 -18.91 -65.49
CA PHE A 428 30.15 -18.66 -66.91
C PHE A 428 31.44 -18.28 -67.64
N CYS A 429 32.20 -17.29 -67.15
CA CYS A 429 33.46 -16.88 -67.78
C CYS A 429 34.48 -18.02 -67.87
N LEU A 430 34.60 -18.82 -66.80
CA LEU A 430 35.54 -19.95 -66.74
C LEU A 430 35.11 -21.15 -67.60
N ASN A 431 33.83 -21.24 -67.98
CA ASN A 431 33.33 -22.31 -68.85
C ASN A 431 33.38 -21.93 -70.35
N LEU A 432 33.78 -20.70 -70.71
CA LEU A 432 33.99 -20.29 -72.11
C LEU A 432 35.18 -21.00 -72.76
N GLY A 433 36.12 -21.52 -71.97
CA GLY A 433 37.30 -22.21 -72.47
C GLY A 433 38.33 -22.52 -71.37
N SER A 434 39.56 -22.80 -71.78
CA SER A 434 40.71 -23.13 -70.93
C SER A 434 41.88 -22.18 -71.15
N ASN A 435 42.92 -22.27 -70.32
CA ASN A 435 44.18 -21.57 -70.53
C ASN A 435 44.96 -22.05 -71.78
N SER A 436 44.58 -23.19 -72.37
CA SER A 436 45.11 -23.70 -73.63
C SER A 436 44.28 -23.31 -74.86
N SER A 437 43.20 -22.54 -74.67
CA SER A 437 42.30 -22.17 -75.77
C SER A 437 42.95 -21.16 -76.74
N PRO A 438 42.46 -21.09 -78.00
CA PRO A 438 42.90 -20.09 -78.97
C PRO A 438 42.78 -18.66 -78.43
N LYS A 439 43.68 -17.78 -78.86
CA LYS A 439 43.78 -16.38 -78.38
C LYS A 439 42.45 -15.62 -78.37
N VAL A 440 41.59 -15.81 -79.38
CA VAL A 440 40.27 -15.16 -79.45
C VAL A 440 39.36 -15.57 -78.28
N ILE A 441 39.37 -16.85 -77.90
CA ILE A 441 38.61 -17.35 -76.74
C ILE A 441 39.20 -16.78 -75.44
N LYS A 442 40.53 -16.74 -75.33
CA LYS A 442 41.22 -16.16 -74.16
C LYS A 442 40.93 -14.68 -73.97
N LEU A 443 40.88 -13.89 -75.05
CA LEU A 443 40.47 -12.48 -75.00
C LEU A 443 38.98 -12.34 -74.59
N GLY A 444 38.11 -13.25 -75.03
CA GLY A 444 36.72 -13.31 -74.59
C GLY A 444 36.58 -13.63 -73.09
N ILE A 445 37.39 -14.57 -72.58
CA ILE A 445 37.47 -14.88 -71.15
C ILE A 445 37.95 -13.64 -70.37
N ALA A 446 39.03 -12.99 -70.80
CA ALA A 446 39.56 -11.79 -70.15
C ALA A 446 38.53 -10.65 -70.07
N ALA A 447 37.78 -10.39 -71.16
CA ALA A 447 36.71 -9.41 -71.17
C ALA A 447 35.58 -9.77 -70.20
N CYS A 448 35.17 -11.04 -70.16
CA CYS A 448 34.15 -11.53 -69.23
C CYS A 448 34.59 -11.38 -67.76
N LEU A 449 35.85 -11.68 -67.43
CA LEU A 449 36.40 -11.51 -66.08
C LEU A 449 36.44 -10.02 -65.68
N ALA A 450 36.83 -9.13 -66.61
CA ALA A 450 36.84 -7.68 -66.35
C ALA A 450 35.43 -7.11 -66.10
N GLU A 451 34.42 -7.56 -66.86
CA GLU A 451 33.02 -7.21 -66.60
C GLU A 451 32.55 -7.74 -65.23
N THR A 452 33.01 -8.94 -64.85
CA THR A 452 32.71 -9.53 -63.54
C THR A 452 33.30 -8.72 -62.39
N VAL A 453 34.48 -8.11 -62.57
CA VAL A 453 35.06 -7.17 -61.60
C VAL A 453 34.15 -5.96 -61.41
N ALA A 454 33.73 -5.32 -62.50
CA ALA A 454 32.83 -4.17 -62.45
C ALA A 454 31.47 -4.51 -61.80
N LEU A 455 30.94 -5.69 -62.10
CA LEU A 455 29.72 -6.22 -61.46
C LEU A 455 29.92 -6.40 -59.96
N SER A 456 30.99 -7.09 -59.53
CA SER A 456 31.29 -7.34 -58.12
C SER A 456 31.40 -6.04 -57.32
N GLU A 457 32.05 -5.01 -57.89
CA GLU A 457 32.18 -3.69 -57.25
C GLU A 457 30.84 -2.96 -57.11
N ALA A 458 29.97 -3.03 -58.11
CA ALA A 458 28.64 -2.42 -58.07
C ALA A 458 27.76 -3.11 -57.01
N LEU A 459 27.68 -4.44 -57.03
CA LEU A 459 26.85 -5.21 -56.10
C LEU A 459 27.29 -5.03 -54.64
N MET A 460 28.59 -4.82 -54.39
CA MET A 460 29.08 -4.57 -53.03
C MET A 460 28.72 -3.18 -52.48
N LYS A 461 28.51 -2.18 -53.34
CA LYS A 461 27.95 -0.89 -52.91
C LYS A 461 26.50 -1.08 -52.44
N ASP A 462 25.72 -1.88 -53.16
CA ASP A 462 24.33 -2.18 -52.79
C ASP A 462 24.24 -2.93 -51.46
N VAL A 463 25.10 -3.93 -51.24
CA VAL A 463 25.20 -4.63 -49.94
C VAL A 463 25.48 -3.64 -48.80
N SER A 464 26.42 -2.71 -48.98
CA SER A 464 26.74 -1.71 -47.95
C SER A 464 25.56 -0.79 -47.63
N ILE A 465 24.80 -0.36 -48.64
CA ILE A 465 23.58 0.45 -48.45
C ILE A 465 22.53 -0.34 -47.67
N GLN A 466 22.29 -1.60 -48.05
CA GLN A 466 21.32 -2.47 -47.39
C GLN A 466 21.72 -2.78 -45.94
N SER A 467 23.00 -2.99 -45.65
CA SER A 467 23.48 -3.18 -44.28
C SER A 467 23.17 -1.96 -43.40
N LYS A 468 23.39 -0.74 -43.90
CA LYS A 468 23.06 0.50 -43.18
C LYS A 468 21.56 0.66 -42.97
N LEU A 469 20.75 0.31 -43.97
CA LEU A 469 19.29 0.37 -43.87
C LEU A 469 18.77 -0.58 -42.79
N VAL A 470 19.20 -1.83 -42.79
CA VAL A 470 18.79 -2.83 -41.79
C VAL A 470 19.17 -2.39 -40.37
N VAL A 471 20.39 -1.87 -40.19
CA VAL A 471 20.82 -1.30 -38.91
C VAL A 471 19.89 -0.15 -38.47
N ALA A 472 19.57 0.78 -39.37
CA ALA A 472 18.68 1.88 -39.07
C ALA A 472 17.26 1.40 -38.69
N MET A 473 16.71 0.42 -39.41
CA MET A 473 15.38 -0.14 -39.13
C MET A 473 15.33 -0.87 -37.79
N ILE A 474 16.36 -1.66 -37.45
CA ILE A 474 16.45 -2.33 -36.14
C ILE A 474 16.53 -1.27 -35.02
N ASN A 475 17.31 -0.21 -35.20
CA ASN A 475 17.44 0.85 -34.20
C ASN A 475 16.13 1.62 -33.98
N LEU A 476 15.41 1.91 -35.06
CA LEU A 476 14.15 2.66 -35.01
C LEU A 476 13.03 1.85 -34.36
N GLU A 477 12.97 0.54 -34.65
CA GLU A 477 11.98 -0.35 -34.04
C GLU A 477 12.20 -0.51 -32.54
N SER A 478 13.45 -0.61 -32.08
CA SER A 478 13.79 -0.62 -30.66
C SER A 478 13.30 0.62 -29.92
N LEU A 479 13.52 1.82 -30.47
CA LEU A 479 13.03 3.07 -29.89
C LEU A 479 11.49 3.10 -29.86
N ALA A 480 10.85 2.71 -30.96
CA ALA A 480 9.39 2.64 -31.06
C ALA A 480 8.79 1.62 -30.08
N MET A 481 9.49 0.52 -29.79
CA MET A 481 9.10 -0.46 -28.78
C MET A 481 9.09 0.17 -27.37
N VAL A 482 10.16 0.88 -26.98
CA VAL A 482 10.23 1.57 -25.68
C VAL A 482 9.09 2.58 -25.53
N GLN A 483 8.86 3.42 -26.53
CA GLN A 483 7.79 4.44 -26.50
C GLN A 483 6.37 3.84 -26.41
N ARG A 484 6.11 2.70 -27.08
CA ARG A 484 4.82 2.00 -26.98
C ARG A 484 4.54 1.52 -25.55
N VAL A 485 5.55 1.04 -24.84
CA VAL A 485 5.40 0.60 -23.44
C VAL A 485 5.19 1.79 -22.51
N GLU A 486 5.98 2.85 -22.66
CA GLU A 486 5.84 4.06 -21.85
C GLU A 486 4.44 4.69 -22.00
N SER A 487 3.95 4.82 -23.23
CA SER A 487 2.62 5.37 -23.50
C SER A 487 1.48 4.48 -22.95
N CYS A 488 1.59 3.16 -23.10
CA CYS A 488 0.60 2.21 -22.58
C CYS A 488 0.47 2.31 -21.06
N ALA A 489 1.60 2.39 -20.34
CA ALA A 489 1.58 2.52 -18.88
C ALA A 489 1.10 3.90 -18.42
N ALA A 490 1.44 4.97 -19.12
CA ALA A 490 0.94 6.30 -18.81
C ALA A 490 -0.60 6.35 -18.90
N ILE A 491 -1.18 5.72 -19.92
CA ILE A 491 -2.64 5.57 -20.07
C ILE A 491 -3.23 4.77 -18.92
N LEU A 492 -2.61 3.64 -18.54
CA LEU A 492 -3.06 2.82 -17.41
C LEU A 492 -3.02 3.60 -16.10
N ASN A 493 -1.95 4.36 -15.84
CA ASN A 493 -1.81 5.17 -14.64
C ASN A 493 -2.92 6.23 -14.53
N HIS A 494 -3.14 7.01 -15.60
CA HIS A 494 -4.21 8.01 -15.61
C HIS A 494 -5.60 7.37 -15.42
N GLY A 495 -5.85 6.23 -16.05
CA GLY A 495 -7.10 5.49 -15.89
C GLY A 495 -7.31 4.95 -14.47
N LEU A 496 -6.24 4.43 -13.84
CA LEU A 496 -6.28 3.90 -12.48
C LEU A 496 -6.59 5.01 -11.47
N VAL A 497 -5.86 6.14 -11.53
CA VAL A 497 -6.08 7.29 -10.65
C VAL A 497 -7.51 7.80 -10.75
N ALA A 498 -8.01 7.99 -11.98
CA ALA A 498 -9.36 8.50 -12.20
C ALA A 498 -10.43 7.54 -11.66
N LYS A 499 -10.25 6.23 -11.87
CA LYS A 499 -11.19 5.21 -11.40
C LYS A 499 -11.14 5.04 -9.88
N ALA A 500 -9.96 5.09 -9.27
CA ALA A 500 -9.80 5.06 -7.82
C ALA A 500 -10.48 6.27 -7.14
N ALA A 501 -10.21 7.49 -7.62
CA ALA A 501 -10.82 8.71 -7.08
C ALA A 501 -12.35 8.68 -7.19
N LYS A 502 -12.90 8.14 -8.29
CA LYS A 502 -14.36 8.03 -8.44
C LYS A 502 -14.96 6.95 -7.55
N LEU A 503 -14.26 5.83 -7.38
CA LEU A 503 -14.69 4.74 -6.52
C LEU A 503 -14.68 5.16 -5.04
N ASP A 504 -13.69 5.96 -4.64
CA ASP A 504 -13.57 6.55 -3.31
C ASP A 504 -14.79 7.43 -2.97
N GLN A 505 -15.15 8.32 -3.89
CA GLN A 505 -16.35 9.15 -3.77
C GLN A 505 -17.64 8.31 -3.63
N LEU A 506 -17.76 7.23 -4.41
CA LEU A 506 -18.91 6.32 -4.34
C LEU A 506 -18.94 5.56 -3.01
N LEU A 507 -17.79 5.12 -2.52
CA LEU A 507 -17.66 4.43 -1.24
C LEU A 507 -18.04 5.32 -0.07
N ALA A 508 -17.55 6.56 -0.03
CA ALA A 508 -17.92 7.53 1.00
C ALA A 508 -19.43 7.83 1.00
N THR A 509 -20.02 7.93 -0.20
CA THR A 509 -21.48 8.08 -0.35
C THR A 509 -22.24 6.84 0.12
N CYS A 510 -21.76 5.65 -0.23
CA CYS A 510 -22.39 4.39 0.16
C CYS A 510 -22.35 4.19 1.67
N GLN A 511 -21.23 4.50 2.32
CA GLN A 511 -21.10 4.31 3.76
C GLN A 511 -22.00 5.21 4.58
N THR A 512 -22.38 6.37 4.02
CA THR A 512 -23.28 7.33 4.65
C THR A 512 -24.75 7.10 4.28
N THR A 513 -25.05 6.62 3.07
CA THR A 513 -26.43 6.58 2.53
C THR A 513 -26.93 5.19 2.09
N ASN A 514 -26.08 4.15 2.11
CA ASN A 514 -26.32 2.81 1.56
C ASN A 514 -26.59 2.76 0.04
N GLN A 515 -26.40 3.86 -0.68
CA GLN A 515 -26.49 3.94 -2.15
C GLN A 515 -25.16 3.52 -2.76
#